data_AF-A0A0U1D4C9-F1
#
_entry.id   AF-A0A0U1D4C9-F1
#
_cell.length_a   1.000
_cell.length_b   1.000
_cell.length_c   1.000
_cell.angle_alpha   90.00
_cell.angle_beta   90.00
_cell.angle_gamma   90.00
#
_symmetry.space_group_name_H-M   'P 1'
#
loop_
_entity.id
_entity.type
_entity.pdbx_description
1 polymer ?
#
loop_
_entity_poly.entity_id
_entity_poly.type
_entity_poly.pdbx_seq_one_letter_code
_entity_poly.pdbx_strand_id
1 'polypeptide(L)'
;MRWWHSEARTLRDIAVMEGNFTTETGEPYPPLPDVELSDADHSYVYPPGIPVFYGHYWRQRPAKHLHDWTDYTACVDFSAVKGGALTAYRWSGEKRINPANYEPLVSGPPTTAWIRPAGRAG
;
A
#
# COMPACT_ATOMS: atom_id res chain seq x y z
N MET A 1 11.03 3.51 5.24
CA MET A 1 10.39 4.17 6.40
C MET A 1 8.90 4.31 6.15
N ARG A 2 8.07 4.00 7.14
CA ARG A 2 6.60 4.13 7.17
C ARG A 2 6.23 5.54 7.62
N TRP A 3 6.61 6.54 6.83
CA TRP A 3 6.38 7.96 7.14
C TRP A 3 4.90 8.30 7.33
N TRP A 4 3.98 7.48 6.83
CA TRP A 4 2.53 7.66 6.99
C TRP A 4 1.97 7.18 8.33
N HIS A 5 2.73 6.41 9.12
CA HIS A 5 2.26 5.80 10.36
C HIS A 5 2.50 6.73 11.55
N SER A 6 1.58 7.66 11.79
CA SER A 6 1.74 8.71 12.82
C SER A 6 1.68 8.23 14.27
N GLU A 7 1.26 6.99 14.48
CA GLU A 7 1.21 6.36 15.80
C GLU A 7 2.47 5.53 16.09
N ALA A 8 3.43 5.46 15.16
CA ALA A 8 4.70 4.76 15.37
C ALA A 8 5.48 5.37 16.53
N ARG A 9 5.90 4.53 17.49
CA ARG A 9 6.72 4.97 18.64
C ARG A 9 8.12 4.42 18.63
N THR A 10 8.34 3.33 17.89
CA THR A 10 9.64 2.65 17.86
C THR A 10 10.23 2.58 16.46
N LEU A 11 11.55 2.34 16.39
CA LEU A 11 12.25 2.03 15.15
C LEU A 11 11.57 0.87 14.40
N ARG A 12 11.12 -0.17 15.13
CA ARG A 12 10.38 -1.29 14.54
C ARG A 12 9.10 -0.81 13.85
N ASP A 13 8.35 0.11 14.46
CA ASP A 13 7.07 0.61 13.95
C ASP A 13 7.21 1.47 12.69
N ILE A 14 8.37 2.12 12.51
CA ILE A 14 8.59 3.05 11.41
C ILE A 14 9.51 2.51 10.32
N ALA A 15 10.32 1.49 10.61
CA ALA A 15 11.12 0.83 9.58
C ALA A 15 10.22 0.08 8.59
N VAL A 16 10.65 0.08 7.32
CA VAL A 16 10.11 -0.81 6.29
C VAL A 16 11.20 -1.83 6.00
N MET A 17 11.01 -3.06 6.48
CA MET A 17 11.84 -4.20 6.14
C MET A 17 10.94 -5.30 5.59
N GLU A 18 11.20 -5.73 4.36
CA GLU A 18 10.63 -6.97 3.83
C GLU A 18 11.23 -8.20 4.52
N GLY A 19 10.51 -9.33 4.52
CA GLY A 19 10.72 -10.42 5.49
C GLY A 19 11.91 -11.37 5.25
N ASN A 20 12.79 -11.13 4.28
CA ASN A 20 13.78 -12.13 3.84
C ASN A 20 15.23 -11.62 3.82
N PHE A 21 15.60 -10.76 4.77
CA PHE A 21 17.00 -10.36 4.92
C PHE A 21 17.76 -11.41 5.72
N THR A 22 18.99 -11.70 5.29
CA THR A 22 19.91 -12.57 6.01
C THR A 22 21.14 -11.79 6.45
N THR A 23 21.78 -12.23 7.52
CA THR A 23 23.12 -11.80 7.91
C THR A 23 24.14 -12.22 6.82
N GLU A 24 25.37 -11.73 6.94
CA GLU A 24 26.49 -12.17 6.07
C GLU A 24 26.71 -13.69 6.13
N THR A 25 26.40 -14.32 7.26
CA THR A 25 26.52 -15.77 7.46
C THR A 25 25.31 -16.57 6.96
N GLY A 26 24.29 -15.91 6.39
CA GLY A 26 23.09 -16.56 5.84
C GLY A 26 21.98 -16.81 6.86
N GLU A 27 22.14 -16.40 8.11
CA GLU A 27 21.09 -16.54 9.14
C GLU A 27 20.01 -15.47 8.96
N PRO A 28 18.74 -15.73 9.32
CA PRO A 28 17.69 -14.72 9.28
C PRO A 28 18.10 -13.47 10.07
N TYR A 29 17.92 -12.29 9.48
CA TYR A 29 18.22 -11.03 10.16
C TYR A 29 17.30 -10.90 11.39
N PRO A 30 17.86 -10.55 12.57
CA PRO A 30 17.07 -10.48 13.79
C PRO A 30 15.97 -9.41 13.71
N PRO A 31 14.90 -9.55 14.49
CA PRO A 31 13.88 -8.51 14.57
C PRO A 31 14.51 -7.17 15.00
N LEU A 32 14.10 -6.07 14.37
CA LEU A 32 14.55 -4.73 14.74
C LEU A 32 14.27 -4.43 16.22
N PRO A 33 15.13 -3.69 16.92
CA PRO A 33 14.92 -3.37 18.32
C PRO A 33 13.77 -2.35 18.50
N ASP A 34 13.13 -2.39 19.67
CA ASP A 34 12.09 -1.44 20.09
C ASP A 34 12.73 -0.16 20.65
N VAL A 35 13.56 0.50 19.83
CA VAL A 35 14.17 1.78 20.18
C VAL A 35 13.13 2.87 20.00
N GLU A 36 12.83 3.61 21.07
CA GLU A 36 11.89 4.74 21.04
C GLU A 36 12.38 5.84 20.08
N LEU A 37 11.44 6.40 19.32
CA LEU A 37 11.67 7.52 18.42
C LEU A 37 11.74 8.84 19.23
N SER A 38 12.67 9.70 18.86
CA SER A 38 12.75 11.05 19.44
C SER A 38 11.73 11.99 18.79
N ASP A 39 11.46 13.13 19.42
CA ASP A 39 10.60 14.17 18.85
C ASP A 39 11.12 14.67 17.48
N ALA A 40 12.44 14.66 17.28
CA ALA A 40 13.05 14.99 15.99
C ALA A 40 12.71 13.95 14.92
N ASP A 41 12.64 12.66 15.28
CA ASP A 41 12.27 11.58 14.35
C ASP A 41 10.80 11.67 13.92
N HIS A 42 9.92 12.15 14.81
CA HIS A 42 8.52 12.38 14.50
C HIS A 42 8.30 13.49 13.46
N SER A 43 9.26 14.39 13.25
CA SER A 43 9.15 15.43 12.20
C SER A 43 9.11 14.87 10.78
N TYR A 44 9.56 13.64 10.58
CA TYR A 44 9.52 12.93 9.29
C TYR A 44 8.20 12.19 9.04
N VAL A 45 7.31 12.16 10.03
CA VAL A 45 5.97 11.60 9.90
C VAL A 45 5.06 12.59 9.19
N TYR A 46 4.24 12.09 8.27
CA TYR A 46 3.28 12.91 7.56
C TYR A 46 2.17 13.43 8.48
N PRO A 47 1.97 14.76 8.54
CA PRO A 47 0.94 15.34 9.37
C PRO A 47 -0.46 15.09 8.79
N PRO A 48 -1.49 14.94 9.64
CA PRO A 48 -2.86 14.76 9.18
C PRO A 48 -3.40 16.01 8.45
N GLY A 49 -4.41 15.83 7.61
CA GLY A 49 -5.24 16.92 7.08
C GLY A 49 -5.41 16.97 5.56
N ILE A 50 -4.49 16.36 4.81
CA ILE A 50 -4.55 16.27 3.34
C ILE A 50 -4.39 14.80 2.94
N PRO A 51 -5.29 14.22 2.12
CA PRO A 51 -5.11 12.89 1.59
C PRO A 51 -3.86 12.77 0.69
N VAL A 52 -3.03 11.76 0.93
CA VAL A 52 -1.87 11.43 0.09
C VAL A 52 -1.96 10.00 -0.42
N PHE A 53 -1.89 9.85 -1.74
CA PHE A 53 -1.84 8.57 -2.42
C PHE A 53 -0.38 8.26 -2.79
N TYR A 54 0.10 7.06 -2.46
CA TYR A 54 1.51 6.72 -2.63
C TYR A 54 1.72 5.29 -3.14
N GLY A 55 2.93 5.00 -3.62
CA GLY A 55 3.34 3.67 -4.09
C GLY A 55 4.73 3.32 -3.60
N HIS A 56 5.49 2.53 -4.38
CA HIS A 56 6.89 2.14 -4.16
C HIS A 56 7.15 1.04 -3.12
N TYR A 57 6.15 0.67 -2.32
CA TYR A 57 6.31 -0.27 -1.21
C TYR A 57 5.84 -1.70 -1.51
N TRP A 58 5.53 -2.02 -2.78
CA TRP A 58 5.22 -3.37 -3.26
C TRP A 58 4.30 -4.15 -2.32
N ARG A 59 3.12 -3.59 -2.05
CA ARG A 59 2.18 -4.15 -1.09
C ARG A 59 1.43 -5.36 -1.66
N GLN A 60 0.81 -6.09 -0.75
CA GLN A 60 -0.04 -7.23 -1.08
C GLN A 60 -1.46 -6.96 -0.59
N ARG A 61 -2.45 -7.49 -1.33
CA ARG A 61 -3.85 -7.38 -0.94
C ARG A 61 -4.18 -8.38 0.19
N PRO A 62 -5.20 -8.10 1.03
CA PRO A 62 -5.95 -6.85 1.13
C PRO A 62 -5.13 -5.75 1.82
N ALA A 63 -5.48 -4.49 1.55
CA ALA A 63 -4.85 -3.32 2.19
C ALA A 63 -5.06 -3.34 3.71
N LYS A 64 -3.99 -3.18 4.48
CA LYS A 64 -3.99 -3.22 5.96
C LYS A 64 -3.89 -1.82 6.56
N HIS A 65 -4.72 -1.53 7.55
CA HIS A 65 -4.68 -0.26 8.29
C HIS A 65 -3.31 -0.07 8.97
N LEU A 66 -2.82 1.17 9.03
CA LEU A 66 -1.49 1.60 9.51
C LEU A 66 -0.29 1.07 8.71
N HIS A 67 -0.48 0.08 7.84
CA HIS A 67 0.58 -0.47 7.01
C HIS A 67 0.50 -0.02 5.55
N ASP A 68 -0.72 0.04 5.01
CA ASP A 68 -1.02 0.40 3.62
C ASP A 68 -1.95 1.61 3.52
N TRP A 69 -2.68 1.94 4.58
CA TRP A 69 -3.52 3.13 4.63
C TRP A 69 -3.73 3.66 6.06
N THR A 70 -4.02 4.95 6.17
CA THR A 70 -4.44 5.65 7.40
C THR A 70 -5.61 6.59 7.06
N ASP A 71 -6.08 7.40 8.02
CA ASP A 71 -7.08 8.44 7.77
C ASP A 71 -6.69 9.39 6.61
N TYR A 72 -5.40 9.61 6.36
CA TYR A 72 -4.92 10.60 5.38
C TYR A 72 -3.98 10.02 4.32
N THR A 73 -3.69 8.72 4.35
CA THR A 73 -2.74 8.13 3.39
C THR A 73 -3.25 6.82 2.83
N ALA A 74 -3.00 6.57 1.55
CA ALA A 74 -3.44 5.36 0.87
C ALA A 74 -2.37 4.86 -0.12
N CYS A 75 -1.83 3.67 0.13
CA CYS A 75 -0.94 2.99 -0.80
C CYS A 75 -1.75 2.40 -1.96
N VAL A 76 -1.33 2.63 -3.21
CA VAL A 76 -1.95 2.05 -4.43
C VAL A 76 -1.03 1.06 -5.14
N ASP A 77 0.21 0.90 -4.69
CA ASP A 77 1.16 -0.06 -5.24
C ASP A 77 0.96 -1.44 -4.59
N PHE A 78 0.09 -2.24 -5.21
CA PHE A 78 -0.11 -3.65 -4.83
C PHE A 78 0.62 -4.60 -5.77
N SER A 79 1.87 -4.28 -6.11
CA SER A 79 2.79 -5.21 -6.79
C SER A 79 2.30 -5.73 -8.14
N ALA A 80 1.67 -4.88 -8.96
CA ALA A 80 1.10 -5.27 -10.27
C ALA A 80 2.08 -6.02 -11.19
N VAL A 81 3.37 -5.66 -11.16
CA VAL A 81 4.44 -6.28 -11.97
C VAL A 81 5.11 -7.47 -11.27
N LYS A 82 4.69 -7.81 -10.05
CA LYS A 82 5.20 -8.91 -9.23
C LYS A 82 4.06 -9.86 -8.80
N GLY A 83 3.10 -10.08 -9.71
CA GLY A 83 1.98 -11.01 -9.50
C GLY A 83 0.84 -10.49 -8.62
N GLY A 84 0.90 -9.24 -8.18
CA GLY A 84 -0.22 -8.55 -7.52
C GLY A 84 -1.15 -7.85 -8.50
N ALA A 85 -2.11 -7.07 -7.98
CA ALA A 85 -3.12 -6.40 -8.79
C ALA A 85 -2.73 -4.95 -9.12
N LEU A 86 -2.99 -4.50 -10.36
CA LEU A 86 -2.93 -3.07 -10.69
C LEU A 86 -4.08 -2.38 -9.98
N THR A 87 -3.80 -1.62 -8.91
CA THR A 87 -4.84 -1.05 -8.05
C THR A 87 -4.90 0.46 -8.19
N ALA A 88 -6.10 0.99 -8.33
CA ALA A 88 -6.37 2.41 -8.27
C ALA A 88 -7.12 2.75 -6.97
N TYR A 89 -7.11 4.03 -6.59
CA TYR A 89 -7.99 4.56 -5.56
C TYR A 89 -8.93 5.58 -6.21
N ARG A 90 -10.25 5.37 -6.09
CA ARG A 90 -11.27 6.26 -6.66
C ARG A 90 -11.58 7.42 -5.72
N TRP A 91 -10.79 8.48 -5.80
CA TRP A 91 -11.02 9.70 -5.02
C TRP A 91 -12.24 10.47 -5.55
N SER A 92 -13.11 10.90 -4.63
CA SER A 92 -14.35 11.64 -4.91
C SER A 92 -14.42 12.98 -4.16
N GLY A 93 -13.27 13.49 -3.70
CA GLY A 93 -13.18 14.76 -2.95
C GLY A 93 -13.22 14.60 -1.43
N GLU A 94 -13.26 13.36 -0.92
CA GLU A 94 -13.25 13.10 0.52
C GLU A 94 -11.92 13.53 1.17
N LYS A 95 -12.01 13.99 2.42
CA LYS A 95 -10.86 14.43 3.23
C LYS A 95 -10.16 13.29 3.98
N ARG A 96 -10.83 12.14 4.08
CA ARG A 96 -10.28 10.95 4.73
C ARG A 96 -10.35 9.77 3.80
N ILE A 97 -9.34 8.91 3.86
CA ILE A 97 -9.28 7.70 3.06
C ILE A 97 -10.42 6.76 3.44
N ASN A 98 -11.10 6.26 2.42
CA ASN A 98 -12.09 5.20 2.53
C ASN A 98 -11.55 3.94 1.84
N PRO A 99 -11.21 2.87 2.57
CA PRO A 99 -10.72 1.63 1.99
C PRO A 99 -11.67 0.98 0.97
N ALA A 100 -12.96 1.32 0.98
CA ALA A 100 -13.92 0.85 -0.02
C ALA A 100 -13.69 1.46 -1.42
N ASN A 101 -12.88 2.53 -1.53
CA ASN A 101 -12.54 3.18 -2.80
C ASN A 101 -11.32 2.53 -3.50
N TYR A 102 -10.76 1.45 -2.95
CA TYR A 102 -9.73 0.66 -3.64
C TYR A 102 -10.32 -0.18 -4.77
N GLU A 103 -9.91 0.10 -6.00
CA GLU A 103 -10.37 -0.54 -7.22
C GLU A 103 -9.23 -1.39 -7.84
N PRO A 104 -9.15 -2.70 -7.55
CA PRO A 104 -8.15 -3.57 -8.14
C PRO A 104 -8.55 -4.00 -9.57
N LEU A 105 -7.68 -3.75 -10.54
CA LEU A 105 -7.71 -4.40 -11.84
C LEU A 105 -6.99 -5.74 -11.71
N VAL A 106 -7.77 -6.81 -11.63
CA VAL A 106 -7.24 -8.17 -11.72
C VAL A 106 -7.18 -8.53 -13.19
N SER A 107 -5.99 -8.65 -13.77
CA SER A 107 -5.85 -9.25 -15.09
C SER A 107 -6.18 -10.73 -14.99
N GLY A 108 -7.42 -11.09 -15.29
CA GLY A 108 -7.74 -12.44 -15.73
C GLY A 108 -7.00 -12.72 -17.06
N PRO A 109 -6.83 -13.99 -17.46
CA PRO A 109 -6.40 -14.29 -18.82
C PRO A 109 -7.34 -13.57 -19.81
N PRO A 110 -6.87 -13.10 -20.97
CA PRO A 110 -7.73 -12.42 -21.93
C PRO A 110 -8.87 -13.38 -22.32
N THR A 111 -10.07 -13.13 -21.79
CA THR A 111 -11.25 -13.87 -22.20
C THR A 111 -11.50 -13.54 -23.66
N THR A 112 -11.31 -14.53 -24.51
CA THR A 112 -11.73 -14.49 -25.90
C THR A 112 -13.23 -14.15 -25.97
N ALA A 113 -13.55 -13.23 -26.88
CA ALA A 113 -14.87 -12.98 -27.48
C ALA A 113 -15.97 -12.33 -26.61
N TRP A 114 -16.27 -11.08 -26.94
CA TRP A 114 -17.65 -10.62 -27.18
C TRP A 114 -17.67 -9.61 -28.34
N ILE A 115 -17.55 -10.09 -29.58
CA ILE A 115 -18.17 -9.39 -30.71
C ILE A 115 -19.66 -9.69 -30.61
N ARG A 116 -20.47 -8.70 -30.23
CA ARG A 116 -21.93 -8.80 -30.35
C ARG A 116 -22.27 -8.71 -31.85
N PRO A 117 -23.02 -9.67 -32.42
CA PRO A 117 -23.55 -9.47 -33.76
C PRO A 117 -24.59 -8.34 -33.69
N ALA A 118 -24.44 -7.35 -34.58
CA ALA A 118 -25.47 -6.34 -34.79
C ALA A 118 -26.75 -7.03 -35.27
N GLY A 119 -27.82 -6.92 -34.48
CA GLY A 119 -29.14 -7.39 -34.85
C GLY A 119 -29.60 -6.70 -36.14
N ARG A 120 -30.02 -7.48 -37.12
CA ARG A 120 -30.70 -7.00 -38.32
C ARG A 120 -32.12 -6.64 -37.93
N ALA A 121 -32.49 -5.37 -38.08
CA ALA A 121 -33.88 -4.94 -38.00
C ALA A 121 -34.66 -5.59 -39.15
N GLY A 122 -35.76 -6.26 -38.81
CA GLY A 122 -36.83 -6.65 -39.71
C GLY A 122 -38.04 -5.75 -39.48
#